data_AF-A0A3E5EJ99-F1
#
_entry.id   AF-A0A3E5EJ99-F1
#
_cell.length_a   1.000
_cell.length_b   1.000
_cell.length_c   1.000
_cell.angle_alpha   90.00
_cell.angle_beta   90.00
_cell.angle_gamma   90.00
#
_symmetry.space_group_name_H-M   'P 1'
#
loop_
_entity.id
_entity.type
_entity.pdbx_description
1 polymer ?
#
loop_
_entity_poly.entity_id
_entity_poly.type
_entity_poly.pdbx_seq_one_letter_code
_entity_poly.pdbx_strand_id
1 'polypeptide(L)' 'MLDTMTMSMDYALATITGTKTLTGGNLEAGEFRFGLYDSNGTLIDTKTNDASGNITFRTIPYYTAGTYS' A
#
# COMPACT_ATOMS: atom_id res chain seq x y z
N MET A 1 -32.89 21.61 -7.48
CA MET A 1 -32.30 20.44 -8.17
C MET A 1 -30.95 20.18 -7.53
N LEU A 2 -30.68 18.96 -7.06
CA LEU A 2 -29.34 18.61 -6.61
C LEU A 2 -28.43 18.64 -7.83
N ASP A 3 -27.59 19.64 -7.91
CA ASP A 3 -26.45 19.61 -8.82
C ASP A 3 -25.49 18.57 -8.22
N THR A 4 -25.35 17.43 -8.88
CA THR A 4 -24.33 16.44 -8.51
C THR A 4 -22.98 17.11 -8.73
N MET A 5 -22.43 17.66 -7.65
CA MET A 5 -21.10 18.24 -7.62
C MET A 5 -20.12 17.10 -7.87
N THR A 6 -19.78 16.87 -9.14
CA THR A 6 -18.65 16.04 -9.53
C THR A 6 -17.42 16.75 -8.97
N MET A 7 -17.06 16.42 -7.74
CA MET A 7 -15.77 16.78 -7.18
C MET A 7 -14.75 16.05 -8.04
N SER A 8 -14.19 16.75 -9.03
CA SER A 8 -12.92 16.37 -9.64
C SER A 8 -11.91 16.47 -8.51
N MET A 9 -11.82 15.37 -7.76
CA MET A 9 -10.74 15.12 -6.83
C MET A 9 -9.50 15.01 -7.71
N ASP A 10 -8.76 16.11 -7.86
CA ASP A 10 -7.46 16.11 -8.53
C ASP A 10 -6.44 15.45 -7.60
N TYR A 11 -6.66 14.16 -7.33
CA TYR A 11 -5.74 13.31 -6.62
C TYR A 11 -5.63 11.96 -7.33
N ALA A 12 -4.45 11.37 -7.29
CA ALA A 12 -4.22 10.00 -7.71
C ALA A 12 -4.27 9.07 -6.50
N LEU A 13 -4.77 7.85 -6.68
CA LEU A 13 -4.67 6.78 -5.69
C LEU A 13 -3.65 5.77 -6.18
N ALA A 14 -2.73 5.36 -5.30
CA ALA A 14 -1.89 4.19 -5.55
C ALA A 14 -2.00 3.18 -4.41
N THR A 15 -2.01 1.91 -4.79
CA THR A 15 -1.88 0.80 -3.85
C THR A 15 -0.55 0.12 -4.12
N ILE A 16 0.29 0.05 -3.08
CA ILE A 16 1.57 -0.66 -3.15
C ILE A 16 1.33 -2.09 -2.71
N THR A 17 1.76 -3.04 -3.53
CA THR A 17 1.67 -4.47 -3.26
C THR A 17 3.04 -5.12 -3.34
N GLY A 18 3.18 -6.27 -2.70
CA GLY A 18 4.37 -7.10 -2.78
C GLY A 18 4.01 -8.56 -2.54
N THR A 19 4.97 -9.44 -2.78
CA THR A 19 4.82 -10.88 -2.54
C THR A 19 6.00 -11.40 -1.74
N LYS A 20 5.71 -12.10 -0.64
CA LYS A 20 6.67 -12.86 0.14
C LYS A 20 6.69 -14.29 -0.36
N THR A 21 7.86 -14.72 -0.84
CA THR A 21 8.14 -16.13 -1.11
C THR A 21 9.07 -16.68 -0.02
N LEU A 22 8.79 -17.89 0.45
CA LEU A 22 9.64 -18.64 1.36
C LEU A 22 10.06 -19.95 0.68
N THR A 23 11.35 -20.24 0.67
CA THR A 23 11.90 -21.50 0.17
C THR A 23 12.35 -22.37 1.34
N GLY A 24 12.17 -23.68 1.23
CA GLY A 24 12.56 -24.62 2.29
C GLY A 24 11.59 -24.72 3.47
N GLY A 25 10.38 -24.16 3.36
CA GLY A 25 9.34 -24.22 4.38
C GLY A 25 7.95 -23.89 3.83
N ASN A 26 6.92 -23.99 4.69
CA ASN A 26 5.58 -23.50 4.38
C ASN A 26 5.46 -22.04 4.83
N LEU A 27 4.87 -21.19 3.99
CA LEU A 27 4.61 -19.79 4.36
C LEU A 27 3.28 -19.70 5.11
N GLU A 28 3.33 -19.25 6.36
CA GLU A 28 2.12 -19.06 7.14
C GLU A 28 1.58 -17.62 6.99
N ALA A 29 0.24 -17.48 7.03
CA ALA A 29 -0.37 -16.16 7.05
C ALA A 29 0.06 -15.40 8.30
N GLY A 30 0.46 -14.14 8.15
CA GLY A 30 0.90 -13.31 9.26
C GLY A 30 2.35 -13.52 9.70
N GLU A 31 3.09 -14.46 9.09
CA GLU A 31 4.42 -14.87 9.57
C GLU A 31 5.47 -13.76 9.48
N PHE A 32 5.46 -12.99 8.38
CA PHE A 32 6.40 -11.90 8.15
C PHE A 32 5.69 -10.55 8.19
N ARG A 33 6.36 -9.55 8.77
CA ARG A 33 5.88 -8.17 8.88
C ARG A 33 6.75 -7.23 8.04
N PHE A 34 6.10 -6.36 7.28
CA PHE A 34 6.71 -5.42 6.34
C PHE A 34 6.28 -4.00 6.66
N GLY A 35 7.24 -3.09 6.78
CA GLY A 35 7.00 -1.65 6.90
C GLY A 35 7.13 -0.99 5.53
N LEU A 36 6.22 -0.06 5.23
CA LEU A 36 6.36 0.88 4.13
C LEU A 36 6.85 2.21 4.69
N TYR A 37 7.94 2.73 4.13
CA TYR A 37 8.57 3.99 4.59
C TYR A 37 8.61 4.99 3.45
N ASP A 38 8.57 6.28 3.77
CA ASP A 38 8.94 7.34 2.83
C ASP A 38 10.46 7.52 2.77
N SER A 39 10.92 8.37 1.85
CA SER A 39 12.32 8.78 1.67
C SER A 39 12.96 9.45 2.89
N ASN A 40 12.19 9.93 3.86
CA ASN A 40 12.70 10.45 5.13
C ASN A 40 12.84 9.35 6.19
N GLY A 41 12.46 8.12 5.88
CA GLY A 41 12.44 7.00 6.82
C GLY A 41 11.21 7.01 7.73
N THR A 42 10.16 7.77 7.41
CA THR A 42 8.90 7.79 8.16
C THR A 42 8.08 6.56 7.84
N LEU A 43 7.66 5.81 8.86
CA LEU A 43 6.77 4.66 8.68
C LEU A 43 5.36 5.11 8.26
N ILE A 44 4.91 4.69 7.08
CA ILE A 44 3.61 5.02 6.49
C ILE A 44 2.54 3.99 6.87
N ASP A 45 2.90 2.71 6.85
CA ASP A 45 2.01 1.58 7.11
C ASP A 45 2.82 0.32 7.43
N THR A 46 2.18 -0.66 8.07
CA THR A 46 2.74 -1.97 8.38
C THR A 46 1.74 -3.07 8.00
N LYS A 47 2.22 -4.09 7.29
CA LYS A 47 1.41 -5.24 6.86
C LYS A 47 2.13 -6.55 7.09
N THR A 48 1.36 -7.63 7.02
CA THR A 48 1.89 -8.98 7.00
C THR A 48 1.56 -9.65 5.67
N ASN A 49 2.28 -10.72 5.33
CA ASN A 49 1.87 -11.57 4.21
C ASN A 49 0.59 -12.36 4.54
N ASP A 50 -0.23 -12.66 3.53
CA ASP A 50 -1.25 -13.71 3.61
C ASP A 50 -0.64 -15.11 3.37
N ALA A 51 -1.47 -16.17 3.39
CA ALA A 51 -1.02 -17.55 3.16
C ALA A 51 -0.50 -17.81 1.73
N SER A 52 -0.84 -16.95 0.76
CA SER A 52 -0.29 -16.97 -0.59
C SER A 52 0.92 -16.05 -0.76
N GLY A 53 1.36 -15.39 0.32
CA GLY A 53 2.47 -14.46 0.33
C GLY A 53 2.12 -13.04 -0.06
N ASN A 54 0.86 -12.72 -0.39
CA ASN A 54 0.50 -11.37 -0.81
C ASN A 54 0.60 -10.39 0.36
N ILE A 55 1.10 -9.19 0.06
CA ILE A 55 1.17 -8.07 0.97
C ILE A 55 0.48 -6.91 0.26
N THR A 56 -0.52 -6.31 0.91
CA THR A 56 -1.24 -5.15 0.36
C THR A 56 -1.27 -4.07 1.42
N PHE A 57 -0.55 -2.98 1.16
CA PHE A 57 -0.59 -1.78 1.98
C PHE A 57 -1.88 -1.01 1.75
N ARG A 58 -2.20 -0.09 2.66
CA ARG A 58 -3.33 0.84 2.46
C ARG A 58 -3.12 1.64 1.17
N THR A 59 -4.22 1.98 0.51
CA THR A 59 -4.19 2.92 -0.61
C THR A 59 -3.73 4.30 -0.13
N ILE A 60 -2.83 4.92 -0.89
CA ILE A 60 -2.24 6.23 -0.60
C ILE A 60 -2.80 7.25 -1.61
N PRO A 61 -3.42 8.33 -1.14
CA PRO A 61 -3.81 9.45 -2.00
C PRO A 61 -2.64 10.42 -2.24
N TYR A 62 -2.53 10.91 -3.46
CA TYR A 62 -1.55 11.92 -3.90
C TYR A 62 -2.28 13.12 -4.46
N TYR A 63 -2.25 14.23 -3.74
CA TYR A 63 -3.02 15.44 -4.04
C TYR A 63 -2.31 16.44 -4.96
N THR A 64 -1.05 16.16 -5.33
CA THR A 64 -0.25 17.05 -6.18
C THR A 64 0.55 16.22 -7.17
N ALA A 65 0.80 16.76 -8.36
CA ALA A 65 1.72 16.14 -9.30
C ALA A 65 3.16 16.18 -8.76
N GLY A 66 3.90 15.09 -8.92
CA GLY A 66 5.28 15.00 -8.46
C GLY A 66 5.80 13.56 -8.44
N THR A 67 7.07 13.42 -8.08
CA THR A 67 7.69 12.12 -7.79
C THR A 67 7.67 11.89 -6.28
N TYR A 68 7.23 10.71 -5.88
CA TYR A 68 7.15 10.28 -4.49
C TYR A 68 8.09 9.09 -4.29
N SER A 69 8.83 9.07 -3.18
CA SER A 69 9.81 8.03 -2.82
C SER A 69 9.83 7.82 -1.33
#